data_AF-A0A1Y4R9G4-F1
#
_entry.id   AF-A0A1Y4R9G4-F1
#
_cell.length_a   1.000
_cell.length_b   1.000
_cell.length_c   1.000
_cell.angle_alpha   90.00
_cell.angle_beta   90.00
_cell.angle_gamma   90.00
#
_symmetry.space_group_name_H-M   'P 1'
#
loop_
_entity.id
_entity.type
_entity.pdbx_description
1 polymer ?
#
loop_
_entity_poly.entity_id
_entity_poly.type
_entity_poly.pdbx_seq_one_letter_code
_entity_poly.pdbx_strand_id
1 'polypeptide(L)'
;MRYYHGTTDVFVIDDGILKPPIDTGMIREDWRMKLLDKVFLTTSLVSAKRYSRKAAKRFGGSPIIYLVEPIGYCYNNCMNEYIADKAKIIDKVEVAQKCHLFLPN
;
A
#
# COMPACT_ATOMS: atom_id res chain seq x y z
N MET A 1 10.74 3.72 13.24
CA MET A 1 9.66 4.38 12.46
C MET A 1 8.85 3.28 11.78
N ARG A 2 7.52 3.38 11.68
CA ARG A 2 6.69 2.34 11.03
C ARG A 2 6.23 2.84 9.66
N TYR A 3 6.35 1.99 8.64
CA TYR A 3 5.89 2.28 7.29
C TYR A 3 4.72 1.38 6.93
N TYR A 4 3.77 1.94 6.20
CA TYR A 4 2.58 1.28 5.73
C TYR A 4 2.51 1.35 4.20
N HIS A 5 2.01 0.28 3.59
CA HIS A 5 1.67 0.25 2.18
C HIS A 5 0.20 -0.17 2.04
N GLY A 6 -0.62 0.70 1.45
CA GLY A 6 -2.04 0.44 1.24
C GLY A 6 -2.30 -0.02 -0.19
N THR A 7 -2.88 -1.21 -0.36
CA THR A 7 -3.13 -1.80 -1.67
C THR A 7 -4.43 -2.63 -1.66
N THR A 8 -4.65 -3.50 -2.65
CA THR A 8 -5.78 -4.43 -2.70
C THR A 8 -5.31 -5.88 -2.66
N ASP A 9 -6.17 -6.78 -2.16
CA ASP A 9 -5.92 -8.23 -2.08
C ASP A 9 -5.80 -8.93 -3.44
N VAL A 10 -6.26 -8.30 -4.52
CA VAL A 10 -6.04 -8.76 -5.91
C VAL A 10 -4.55 -8.85 -6.23
N PHE A 11 -3.74 -7.97 -5.63
CA PHE A 11 -2.30 -8.05 -5.76
C PHE A 11 -1.74 -9.08 -4.78
N VAL A 12 -1.69 -10.33 -5.24
CA VAL A 12 -1.01 -11.41 -4.53
C VAL A 12 0.49 -11.12 -4.49
N ILE A 13 1.08 -11.20 -3.29
CA ILE A 13 2.50 -10.94 -3.03
C ILE A 13 3.06 -12.18 -2.32
N ASP A 14 3.45 -13.18 -3.11
CA ASP A 14 3.78 -14.52 -2.62
C ASP A 14 5.11 -14.59 -1.86
N ASP A 15 6.08 -13.76 -2.23
CA ASP A 15 7.42 -13.74 -1.62
C ASP A 15 7.53 -12.79 -0.43
N GLY A 16 6.43 -12.14 -0.04
CA GLY A 16 6.42 -11.12 1.01
C GLY A 16 7.21 -9.85 0.67
N ILE A 17 7.65 -9.68 -0.58
CA ILE A 17 8.40 -8.51 -1.03
C ILE A 17 7.54 -7.66 -1.97
N LEU A 18 7.26 -6.44 -1.55
CA LEU A 18 6.76 -5.40 -2.43
C LEU A 18 7.87 -4.99 -3.40
N LYS A 19 7.70 -5.44 -4.64
CA LYS A 19 8.52 -5.07 -5.79
C LYS A 19 7.93 -3.86 -6.52
N PRO A 20 8.77 -3.05 -7.16
CA PRO A 20 8.32 -1.91 -7.95
C PRO A 20 7.50 -2.33 -9.18
N PRO A 21 6.73 -1.42 -9.78
CA PRO A 21 5.94 -1.69 -10.98
C PRO A 21 6.76 -2.30 -12.13
N ILE A 22 7.99 -1.84 -12.37
CA ILE A 22 8.84 -2.35 -13.46
C ILE A 22 9.20 -3.84 -13.31
N ASP A 23 9.32 -4.33 -12.07
CA ASP A 23 9.64 -5.73 -11.76
C ASP A 23 8.41 -6.64 -11.89
N THR A 24 7.20 -6.08 -11.72
CA THR A 24 5.95 -6.86 -11.64
C THR A 24 5.07 -6.71 -12.87
N GLY A 25 5.32 -5.70 -13.72
CA GLY A 25 4.41 -5.29 -14.78
C GLY A 25 3.09 -4.67 -14.28
N MET A 26 2.90 -4.56 -12.96
CA MET A 26 1.67 -4.08 -12.35
C MET A 26 1.84 -2.66 -11.82
N ILE A 27 1.22 -1.70 -12.50
CA ILE A 27 1.17 -0.32 -12.03
C ILE A 27 0.08 -0.20 -10.98
N ARG A 28 0.45 -0.39 -9.71
CA ARG A 28 -0.47 -0.34 -8.54
C ARG A 28 -0.94 1.08 -8.21
N GLU A 29 -0.25 2.08 -8.72
CA GLU A 29 -0.58 3.50 -8.62
C GLU A 29 -0.53 4.13 -10.01
N ASP A 30 -1.52 3.89 -10.86
CA ASP A 30 -1.56 4.37 -12.25
C ASP A 30 -1.56 5.90 -12.39
N TRP A 31 -1.95 6.62 -11.34
CA TRP A 31 -1.77 8.07 -11.20
C TRP A 31 -0.31 8.50 -10.90
N ARG A 32 0.62 7.56 -10.73
CA ARG A 32 2.06 7.79 -10.53
C ARG A 32 2.85 7.22 -11.70
N MET A 33 2.77 7.91 -12.83
CA MET A 33 3.52 7.57 -14.06
C MET A 33 5.03 7.86 -13.99
N LYS A 34 5.54 8.31 -12.84
CA LYS A 34 6.97 8.56 -12.57
C LYS A 34 7.42 7.63 -11.43
N LEU A 35 8.69 7.22 -11.42
CA LEU A 35 9.29 6.33 -10.41
C LEU A 35 8.73 4.90 -10.44
N LEU A 36 8.57 4.35 -11.64
CA LEU A 36 8.11 2.96 -11.85
C LEU A 36 9.11 1.91 -11.35
N ASP A 37 10.34 2.32 -11.02
CA ASP A 37 11.39 1.52 -10.42
C ASP A 37 11.35 1.53 -8.87
N LYS A 38 10.33 2.15 -8.27
CA LYS A 38 10.21 2.30 -6.82
C LYS A 38 8.88 1.82 -6.27
N VAL A 39 8.84 1.61 -4.95
CA VAL A 39 7.63 1.37 -4.16
C VAL A 39 7.30 2.57 -3.30
N PHE A 40 6.00 2.83 -3.13
CA PHE A 40 5.51 3.94 -2.32
C PHE A 40 5.04 3.49 -0.94
N LEU A 41 5.55 4.18 0.07
CA LEU A 41 5.33 3.91 1.48
C LEU A 41 4.77 5.16 2.18
N THR A 42 4.11 4.98 3.31
CA THR A 42 3.70 6.10 4.15
C THR A 42 3.81 5.79 5.63
N THR A 43 4.13 6.80 6.44
CA THR A 43 4.11 6.70 7.90
C THR A 43 2.73 6.97 8.50
N SER A 44 1.77 7.40 7.67
CA SER A 44 0.39 7.71 8.09
C SER A 44 -0.57 6.57 7.74
N LEU A 45 -1.16 5.96 8.76
CA LEU A 45 -2.17 4.92 8.57
C LEU A 45 -3.43 5.45 7.86
N VAL A 46 -3.77 6.73 8.06
CA VAL A 46 -4.89 7.39 7.37
C VAL A 46 -4.61 7.47 5.86
N SER A 47 -3.39 7.84 5.47
CA SER A 47 -2.97 7.86 4.08
C SER A 47 -2.95 6.45 3.49
N ALA A 48 -2.41 5.47 4.21
CA ALA A 48 -2.40 4.07 3.78
C ALA A 48 -3.81 3.54 3.52
N LYS A 49 -4.76 3.83 4.42
CA LYS A 49 -6.19 3.46 4.26
C LYS A 49 -6.84 4.16 3.06
N ARG A 50 -6.46 5.40 2.76
CA ARG A 50 -6.92 6.10 1.56
C ARG A 50 -6.38 5.44 0.29
N TYR A 51 -5.11 5.04 0.30
CA TYR A 51 -4.47 4.40 -0.86
C TYR A 51 -4.99 2.99 -1.11
N SER A 52 -5.20 2.17 -0.08
CA SER A 52 -5.80 0.85 -0.23
C SER A 52 -7.20 0.91 -0.84
N ARG A 53 -8.04 1.85 -0.40
CA ARG A 53 -9.37 2.09 -0.98
C ARG A 53 -9.30 2.55 -2.43
N LYS A 54 -8.33 3.40 -2.79
CA LYS A 54 -8.13 3.82 -4.18
C LYS A 54 -7.71 2.63 -5.05
N ALA A 55 -6.75 1.82 -4.59
CA ALA A 55 -6.30 0.62 -5.28
C ALA A 55 -7.47 -0.36 -5.48
N ALA A 56 -8.22 -0.67 -4.43
CA ALA A 56 -9.38 -1.56 -4.50
C ALA A 56 -10.47 -1.03 -5.44
N LYS A 57 -10.77 0.28 -5.40
CA LYS A 57 -11.71 0.90 -6.34
C LYS A 57 -11.25 0.80 -7.79
N ARG A 58 -9.94 0.82 -8.03
CA ARG A 58 -9.35 0.85 -9.37
C ARG A 58 -9.18 -0.54 -9.98
N PHE A 59 -8.68 -1.48 -9.19
CA PHE A 59 -8.29 -2.83 -9.62
C PHE A 59 -9.25 -3.92 -9.14
N GLY A 60 -10.25 -3.58 -8.31
CA GLY A 60 -11.14 -4.53 -7.67
C GLY A 60 -10.59 -5.09 -6.35
N GLY A 61 -11.33 -6.01 -5.75
CA GLY A 61 -10.99 -6.68 -4.49
C GLY A 61 -11.21 -5.85 -3.23
N SER A 62 -10.58 -6.27 -2.14
CA SER A 62 -10.72 -5.66 -0.82
C SER A 62 -9.50 -4.79 -0.46
N PRO A 63 -9.71 -3.60 0.12
CA PRO A 63 -8.61 -2.75 0.54
C PRO A 63 -7.85 -3.38 1.71
N ILE A 64 -6.54 -3.53 1.55
CA ILE A 64 -5.64 -4.09 2.57
C ILE A 64 -4.49 -3.13 2.87
N ILE A 65 -3.94 -3.21 4.07
CA ILE A 65 -2.78 -2.42 4.49
C ILE A 65 -1.72 -3.36 5.03
N TYR A 66 -0.50 -3.20 4.55
CA TYR A 66 0.68 -3.91 5.04
C TYR A 66 1.51 -3.00 5.94
N LEU A 67 2.01 -3.55 7.04
CA LEU A 67 3.15 -3.01 7.76
C LEU A 67 4.41 -3.51 7.06
N VAL A 68 5.32 -2.59 6.71
CA VAL A 68 6.45 -2.90 5.86
C VAL A 68 7.75 -2.27 6.34
N GLU A 69 8.86 -2.89 5.94
CA GLU A 69 10.21 -2.37 6.12
C GLU A 69 10.84 -2.08 4.75
N PRO A 70 11.34 -0.86 4.50
CA PRO A 70 11.99 -0.54 3.23
C PRO A 70 13.28 -1.34 3.06
N ILE A 71 13.53 -1.80 1.83
CA ILE A 71 14.79 -2.42 1.41
C ILE A 71 15.45 -1.50 0.38
N GLY A 72 16.74 -1.26 0.55
CA GLY A 72 17.51 -0.38 -0.33
C GLY A 72 17.40 1.08 0.07
N TYR A 73 17.54 1.98 -0.91
CA TYR A 73 17.49 3.41 -0.67
C TYR A 73 16.07 3.83 -0.33
N CYS A 74 15.88 4.55 0.79
CA CYS A 74 14.59 5.05 1.24
C CYS A 74 14.70 6.53 1.57
N TYR A 75 13.85 7.35 0.95
CA TYR A 75 13.84 8.79 1.16
C TYR A 75 12.42 9.35 1.26
N ASN A 76 12.29 10.46 1.99
CA ASN A 76 11.05 11.20 2.07
C ASN A 76 10.83 11.93 0.74
N ASN A 77 9.69 11.67 0.12
CA ASN A 77 9.28 12.38 -1.08
C ASN A 77 8.56 13.69 -0.73
N CYS A 78 7.57 13.58 0.16
CA CYS A 78 6.78 14.72 0.63
C CYS A 78 6.03 14.36 1.91
N MET A 79 6.18 15.17 2.97
CA MET A 79 5.48 15.03 4.25
C MET A 79 5.58 13.61 4.84
N ASN A 80 4.54 12.80 4.68
CA ASN A 80 4.43 11.43 5.20
C ASN A 80 4.57 10.36 4.12
N GLU A 81 5.01 10.73 2.91
CA GLU A 81 5.21 9.83 1.77
C GLU A 81 6.69 9.55 1.57
N TYR A 82 7.00 8.26 1.46
CA TYR A 82 8.35 7.75 1.31
C TYR A 82 8.42 6.88 0.07
N ILE A 83 9.60 6.85 -0.53
CA ILE A 83 9.90 6.07 -1.71
C ILE A 83 11.05 5.14 -1.34
N ALA A 84 10.92 3.85 -1.69
CA ALA A 84 11.97 2.85 -1.50
C ALA A 84 12.18 2.02 -2.77
N ASP A 85 13.33 1.36 -2.91
CA ASP A 85 13.56 0.43 -4.02
C ASP A 85 12.62 -0.77 -3.94
N LYS A 86 12.53 -1.39 -2.76
CA LYS A 86 11.61 -2.50 -2.43
C LYS A 86 11.12 -2.34 -0.99
N ALA A 87 10.16 -3.15 -0.58
CA ALA A 87 9.79 -3.23 0.83
C ALA A 87 9.42 -4.65 1.24
N LYS A 88 9.84 -5.08 2.42
CA LYS A 88 9.47 -6.35 3.03
C LYS A 88 8.17 -6.19 3.80
N ILE A 89 7.23 -7.10 3.59
CA ILE A 89 6.00 -7.19 4.39
C ILE A 89 6.34 -7.84 5.73
N ILE A 90 6.00 -7.15 6.81
CA ILE A 90 6.16 -7.64 8.18
C ILE A 90 4.83 -8.20 8.69
N ASP A 91 3.73 -7.47 8.45
CA ASP A 91 2.42 -7.86 8.96
C ASP A 91 1.27 -7.27 8.11
N LYS A 92 0.06 -7.83 8.27
CA LYS A 92 -1.18 -7.31 7.69
C LYS A 92 -1.94 -6.53 8.76
N VAL A 93 -2.21 -5.25 8.50
CA VAL A 93 -3.00 -4.40 9.38
C VAL A 93 -4.46 -4.53 8.99
N GLU A 94 -5.26 -5.17 9.83
CA GLU A 94 -6.71 -5.25 9.62
C GLU A 94 -7.33 -3.84 9.65
N VAL A 95 -7.97 -3.47 8.54
CA VAL A 95 -8.76 -2.26 8.50
C VAL A 95 -10.13 -2.62 9.06
N ALA A 96 -10.35 -2.35 10.36
CA ALA A 96 -11.69 -2.44 10.94
C ALA A 96 -12.67 -1.70 10.01
N GLN A 97 -13.53 -2.47 9.33
CA GLN A 97 -14.63 -1.90 8.59
C GLN A 97 -15.53 -1.28 9.65
N LYS A 98 -15.89 0.00 9.47
CA LYS A 98 -16.97 0.57 10.25
C LYS A 98 -18.20 -0.26 9.87
N CYS A 99 -18.54 -1.25 10.68
CA CYS A 99 -19.86 -1.85 10.64
C CYS A 99 -20.81 -0.68 10.88
N HIS A 100 -21.50 -0.26 9.83
CA HIS A 100 -22.73 0.49 9.99
C HIS A 100 -23.66 -0.51 10.67
N LEU A 101 -23.68 -0.49 12.01
CA LEU A 101 -24.73 -1.16 12.76
C LEU A 101 -26.02 -0.51 12.27
N PHE A 102 -26.71 -1.20 11.37
CA PHE A 102 -28.15 -1.06 11.21
C PHE A 102 -28.71 -1.30 12.61
N LEU A 103 -29.04 -0.22 13.30
CA LEU A 103 -29.97 -0.30 14.42
C LEU A 103 -31.31 -0.67 13.79
N PRO A 104 -31.88 -1.85 14.06
CA PRO A 104 -33.26 -2.11 13.68
C PRO A 104 -34.16 -1.16 14.48
N ASN A 105 -35.00 -0.44 13.74
CA ASN A 105 -36.16 0.39 14.09
C ASN A 105 -36.42 0.71 15.57
#